data_AF-A0A7W3R8G4-F1
#
_entry.id   AF-A0A7W3R8G4-F1
#
_cell.length_a   1.000
_cell.length_b   1.000
_cell.length_c   1.000
_cell.angle_alpha   90.00
_cell.angle_beta   90.00
_cell.angle_gamma   90.00
#
_symmetry.space_group_name_H-M   'P 1'
#
loop_
_entity.id
_entity.type
_entity.pdbx_description
1 polymer ?
#
loop_
_entity_poly.entity_id
_entity_poly.type
_entity_poly.pdbx_seq_one_letter_code
_entity_poly.pdbx_strand_id
1 'polypeptide(L)' 'MTRKIRISVEIYDHHLGDDYEDLPDGWDDWTQAKQEEYLVNLVKDYLANAAGAGASVVEVPGDE' A
#
# COMPACT_ATOMS: atom_id res chain seq x y z
N MET A 1 -13.22 -11.21 -7.35
CA MET A 1 -11.95 -10.63 -7.86
C MET A 1 -10.90 -10.87 -6.77
N THR A 2 -9.61 -11.03 -7.09
CA THR A 2 -8.59 -11.13 -6.03
C THR A 2 -8.35 -9.74 -5.45
N ARG A 3 -8.64 -9.54 -4.17
CA ARG A 3 -8.31 -8.29 -3.46
C ARG A 3 -6.79 -8.06 -3.50
N LYS A 4 -6.38 -6.84 -3.78
CA LYS A 4 -4.97 -6.42 -3.88
C LYS A 4 -4.74 -5.19 -3.02
N ILE A 5 -3.51 -4.99 -2.60
CA ILE A 5 -3.07 -3.77 -1.97
C ILE A 5 -2.64 -2.81 -3.10
N ARG A 6 -3.38 -1.73 -3.32
CA ARG A 6 -2.98 -0.65 -4.23
C ARG A 6 -2.06 0.31 -3.49
N ILE A 7 -0.93 0.63 -4.10
CA ILE A 7 0.06 1.56 -3.57
C ILE A 7 0.21 2.69 -4.60
N SER A 8 -0.19 3.90 -4.23
CA SER A 8 0.01 5.10 -5.05
C SER A 8 1.19 5.88 -4.47
N VAL A 9 2.15 6.27 -5.31
CA VAL A 9 3.28 7.10 -4.91
C VAL A 9 3.18 8.47 -5.57
N GLU A 10 3.14 9.52 -4.75
CA GLU A 10 3.02 10.91 -5.18
C GLU A 10 4.27 11.69 -4.79
N ILE A 11 4.81 12.45 -5.77
CA ILE A 11 5.93 13.36 -5.56
C ILE A 11 5.52 14.74 -6.02
N TYR A 12 5.50 15.73 -5.10
CA TYR A 12 5.37 17.15 -5.41
C TYR A 12 4.42 17.45 -6.59
N ASP A 13 3.11 17.27 -6.36
CA ASP A 13 2.04 17.59 -7.32
C ASP A 13 2.01 16.71 -8.60
N HIS A 14 2.79 15.62 -8.62
CA HIS A 14 2.78 14.63 -9.70
C HIS A 14 2.58 13.20 -9.15
N HIS A 15 1.54 12.52 -9.67
CA HIS A 15 1.37 11.07 -9.52
C HIS A 15 2.44 10.35 -10.33
N LEU A 16 3.32 9.58 -9.67
CA LEU A 16 4.34 8.79 -10.38
C LEU A 16 3.77 7.50 -10.95
N GLY A 17 2.84 6.87 -10.22
CA GLY A 17 2.29 5.58 -10.61
C GLY A 17 1.54 4.87 -9.49
N ASP A 18 0.83 3.83 -9.90
CA ASP A 18 0.13 2.89 -9.04
C ASP A 18 0.80 1.51 -9.16
N ASP A 19 1.24 0.96 -8.05
CA ASP A 19 1.65 -0.44 -7.93
C ASP A 19 0.58 -1.25 -7.21
N TYR A 20 0.52 -2.55 -7.52
CA TYR A 20 -0.46 -3.46 -6.94
C TYR A 20 0.26 -4.69 -6.38
N GLU A 21 0.20 -4.84 -5.06
CA GLU A 21 0.74 -5.97 -4.31
C GLU A 21 -0.38 -6.96 -3.99
N ASP A 22 -0.06 -8.26 -3.98
CA ASP A 22 -1.01 -9.26 -3.52
C ASP A 22 -1.17 -9.18 -2.00
N LEU A 23 -2.35 -9.56 -1.50
CA LEU A 23 -2.55 -9.68 -0.06
C LEU A 23 -1.67 -10.81 0.49
N PRO A 24 -1.00 -10.61 1.64
CA PRO A 24 -0.24 -11.67 2.26
C PRO A 24 -1.15 -12.80 2.76
N ASP A 25 -0.60 -14.01 2.83
CA ASP A 25 -1.36 -15.19 3.26
C ASP A 25 -1.97 -15.01 4.65
N GLY A 26 -3.26 -15.32 4.77
CA GLY A 26 -4.02 -15.17 6.00
C GLY A 26 -4.32 -13.72 6.39
N TRP A 27 -4.27 -12.77 5.43
CA TRP A 27 -4.62 -11.37 5.66
C TRP A 27 -5.93 -11.19 6.44
N ASP A 28 -6.96 -11.96 6.09
CA ASP A 28 -8.28 -11.89 6.73
C ASP A 28 -8.28 -12.41 8.19
N ASP A 29 -7.31 -13.24 8.56
CA ASP A 29 -7.14 -13.76 9.91
C ASP A 29 -6.29 -12.82 10.79
N TRP A 30 -5.72 -11.77 10.21
CA TRP A 30 -4.91 -10.82 10.95
C TRP A 30 -5.79 -9.87 11.77
N THR A 31 -5.26 -9.44 12.91
CA THR A 31 -5.88 -8.34 13.64
C THR A 31 -5.74 -7.05 12.85
N GLN A 32 -6.67 -6.12 13.05
CA GLN A 32 -6.60 -4.78 12.44
C GLN A 32 -5.25 -4.10 12.69
N ALA A 33 -4.73 -4.18 13.93
CA ALA A 33 -3.42 -3.60 14.26
C ALA A 33 -2.27 -4.21 13.44
N LYS A 34 -2.31 -5.50 13.15
CA LYS A 34 -1.29 -6.18 12.33
C LYS A 34 -1.42 -5.80 10.86
N GLN A 35 -2.64 -5.66 10.35
CA GLN A 35 -2.90 -5.15 8.99
C GLN A 35 -2.36 -3.72 8.86
N GLU A 36 -2.67 -2.84 9.81
CA GLU A 36 -2.18 -1.45 9.83
C GLU A 36 -0.66 -1.38 9.90
N GLU A 37 -0.01 -2.16 10.77
CA GLU A 37 1.45 -2.23 10.85
C GLU A 37 2.08 -2.67 9.53
N TYR A 38 1.50 -3.67 8.86
CA TYR A 38 1.97 -4.12 7.56
C TYR A 38 1.87 -3.01 6.50
N LEU A 39 0.72 -2.34 6.38
CA LEU A 39 0.52 -1.28 5.40
C LEU A 39 1.47 -0.10 5.65
N VAL A 40 1.71 0.27 6.92
CA VAL A 40 2.66 1.32 7.29
C VAL A 40 4.08 0.96 6.90
N ASN A 41 4.50 -0.29 7.09
CA ASN A 41 5.85 -0.73 6.69
C ASN A 41 5.97 -0.76 5.17
N LEU A 42 4.95 -1.23 4.46
CA LEU A 42 4.90 -1.22 2.99
C LEU A 42 5.05 0.19 2.43
N VAL A 43 4.32 1.18 2.99
CA VAL A 43 4.47 2.61 2.65
C VAL A 43 5.91 3.08 2.83
N LYS A 44 6.55 2.74 3.95
CA LYS A 44 7.93 3.17 4.23
C LYS A 44 8.91 2.60 3.23
N ASP A 45 8.76 1.33 2.85
CA ASP A 45 9.62 0.67 1.88
C ASP A 45 9.47 1.30 0.49
N TYR A 46 8.23 1.58 0.08
CA TYR A 46 7.96 2.26 -1.20
C TYR A 46 8.47 3.70 -1.22
N LEU A 47 8.25 4.48 -0.14
CA LEU A 47 8.79 5.83 -0.02
C LEU A 47 10.32 5.85 0.02
N ALA A 48 10.96 4.87 0.66
CA ALA A 48 12.42 4.77 0.69
C ALA A 48 13.02 4.48 -0.70
N ASN A 49 12.30 3.72 -1.53
CA ASN A 49 12.73 3.39 -2.89
C ASN A 49 12.36 4.46 -3.93
N ALA A 50 11.34 5.28 -3.66
CA ALA A 50 10.92 6.36 -4.53
C ALA A 50 11.76 7.62 -4.27
N ALA A 51 12.81 7.81 -5.08
CA ALA A 51 13.72 8.96 -5.00
C ALA A 51 12.95 10.30 -5.08
N GLY A 52 12.71 10.93 -3.93
CA GLY A 52 12.07 12.24 -3.79
C GLY A 52 10.60 12.22 -3.39
N ALA A 53 9.99 11.07 -3.08
CA ALA A 53 8.54 10.98 -2.86
C ALA A 53 8.06 11.63 -1.57
N GLY A 54 6.90 12.30 -1.66
CA GLY A 54 6.32 13.11 -0.59
C GLY A 54 5.12 12.45 0.10
N ALA A 55 4.44 11.53 -0.58
CA ALA A 55 3.32 10.78 -0.01
C ALA A 55 3.17 9.41 -0.70
N SER A 56 2.75 8.40 0.06
CA SER A 56 2.29 7.13 -0.49
C SER A 56 0.99 6.72 0.19
N VAL A 57 0.01 6.33 -0.62
CA VAL A 57 -1.34 5.93 -0.18
C VAL A 57 -1.47 4.43 -0.45
N VAL A 58 -1.99 3.70 0.55
CA VAL A 58 -2.22 2.27 0.43
C VAL A 58 -3.70 1.96 0.65
N GLU A 59 -4.35 1.36 -0.35
CA GLU A 59 -5.76 1.03 -0.35
C GLU A 59 -5.96 -0.48 -0.57
N VAL A 60 -6.86 -1.09 0.20
CA VAL A 60 -7.36 -2.45 -0.08
C VAL A 60 -8.79 -2.29 -0.59
N PRO A 61 -9.08 -2.54 -1.89
CA PRO A 61 -10.44 -2.47 -2.41
C PRO A 61 -11.33 -3.45 -1.64
N GLY A 62 -12.44 -2.95 -1.10
CA GLY A 62 -13.49 -3.80 -0.55
C GLY A 62 -14.15 -4.62 -1.65
N ASP A 63 -14.60 -5.83 -1.32
CA ASP A 63 -15.56 -6.56 -2.15
C ASP A 63 -16.91 -5.81 -2.08
N GLU A 64 -17.21 -4.99 -3.09
CA GLU A 64 -18.58 -4.59 -3.44
C GLU A 64 -19.16 -5.53 -4.49
#